data_AF-A0A7M5WW42-F1
#
_entry.id   AF-A0A7M5WW42-F1
#
_cell.length_a   1.000
_cell.length_b   1.000
_cell.length_c   1.000
_cell.angle_alpha   90.00
_cell.angle_beta   90.00
_cell.angle_gamma   90.00
#
_symmetry.space_group_name_H-M   'P 1'
#
loop_
_entity.id
_entity.type
_entity.pdbx_description
1 polymer ?
#
loop_
_entity_poly.entity_id
_entity_poly.type
_entity_poly.pdbx_seq_one_letter_code
_entity_poly.pdbx_strand_id
1 'polypeptide(L)'
;MAAEINKSFDAEAFASTTLKYIKERNKVELIGIVRDVNDYNKNSSVMLQKLTEYCFKEIVKCLNQEENDPSMEYLMWSLLTAVSSIQVARKLMWKESTILPVLYLSLKLANESKNRKLQKVTTSLLSTLLIGAGLSYFDVIAELGFIKLLNDIISGNEFHEDMFKSVICCLSLLCDGSLACKKQLNDLKVADSMLKMGEIHPLHDEDLLNLAAMTYDDLSALKLSHSIGRNKFLKSQVSDRVVCSNSKCLKPQSDVKFKKCSRCKVTLYCSKECQVVHWKQGGHHKQCQQPIVSQ
;
A
#
# COMPACT_ATOMS: atom_id res chain seq x y z
N MET A 1 8.41 -7.78 -5.26
CA MET A 1 7.74 -7.60 -3.94
C MET A 1 6.25 -8.00 -3.91
N ALA A 2 5.38 -7.56 -4.81
CA ALA A 2 3.95 -7.98 -4.82
C ALA A 2 3.71 -9.48 -5.04
N ALA A 3 4.65 -10.20 -5.69
CA ALA A 3 4.61 -11.65 -5.85
C ALA A 3 5.09 -12.43 -4.60
N GLU A 4 5.85 -11.80 -3.70
CA GLU A 4 6.27 -12.41 -2.43
C GLU A 4 5.24 -12.21 -1.32
N ILE A 5 4.51 -11.09 -1.34
CA ILE A 5 3.36 -10.83 -0.44
C ILE A 5 2.18 -11.77 -0.75
N ASN A 6 2.13 -12.36 -1.95
CA ASN A 6 1.08 -13.29 -2.37
C ASN A 6 1.44 -14.77 -2.14
N LYS A 7 2.54 -15.07 -1.41
CA LYS A 7 2.73 -16.41 -0.85
C LYS A 7 1.54 -16.70 0.07
N SER A 8 1.01 -17.92 -0.03
CA SER A 8 -0.20 -18.41 0.65
C SER A 8 -0.42 -17.72 1.99
N PHE A 9 -1.62 -17.13 2.18
CA PHE A 9 -2.09 -16.76 3.51
C PHE A 9 -1.77 -17.91 4.47
N ASP A 10 -0.83 -17.66 5.38
CA ASP A 10 -0.44 -18.61 6.39
C ASP A 10 -1.51 -18.57 7.48
N ALA A 11 -2.60 -19.27 7.21
CA ALA A 11 -3.75 -19.37 8.10
C ALA A 11 -3.33 -19.85 9.49
N GLU A 12 -2.30 -20.69 9.57
CA GLU A 12 -1.78 -21.26 10.80
C GLU A 12 -1.01 -20.22 11.62
N ALA A 13 -0.11 -19.44 10.99
CA ALA A 13 0.57 -18.33 11.65
C ALA A 13 -0.40 -17.24 12.12
N PHE A 14 -1.41 -16.93 11.29
CA PHE A 14 -2.49 -16.01 11.64
C PHE A 14 -3.31 -16.51 12.83
N ALA A 15 -3.74 -17.77 12.78
CA ALA A 15 -4.56 -18.37 13.81
C ALA A 15 -3.78 -18.47 15.12
N SER A 16 -2.52 -18.87 15.07
CA SER A 16 -1.63 -18.97 16.24
C SER A 16 -1.44 -17.61 16.92
N THR A 17 -1.09 -16.57 16.15
CA THR A 17 -0.87 -15.21 16.67
C THR A 17 -2.15 -14.61 17.24
N THR A 18 -3.26 -14.74 16.51
CA THR A 18 -4.56 -14.19 16.93
C THR A 18 -5.13 -14.96 18.13
N LEU A 19 -5.01 -16.30 18.17
CA LEU A 19 -5.44 -17.12 19.33
C LEU A 19 -4.64 -16.81 20.58
N LYS A 20 -3.33 -16.55 20.47
CA LYS A 20 -2.51 -16.16 21.62
C LYS A 20 -3.05 -14.88 22.25
N TYR A 21 -3.27 -13.85 21.44
CA TYR A 21 -3.86 -12.58 21.89
C TYR A 21 -5.24 -12.77 22.54
N ILE A 22 -6.11 -13.53 21.88
CA ILE A 22 -7.46 -13.82 22.36
C ILE A 22 -7.43 -14.52 23.73
N LYS A 23 -6.55 -15.51 23.90
CA LYS A 23 -6.41 -16.27 25.15
C LYS A 23 -5.88 -15.38 26.28
N GLU A 24 -4.87 -14.56 26.01
CA GLU A 24 -4.27 -13.67 27.01
C GLU A 24 -5.26 -12.61 27.53
N ARG A 25 -6.22 -12.18 26.69
CA ARG A 25 -7.25 -11.19 27.05
C ARG A 25 -8.60 -11.80 27.42
N ASN A 26 -8.68 -13.13 27.56
CA ASN A 26 -9.90 -13.88 27.89
C ASN A 26 -11.09 -13.56 26.97
N LYS A 27 -10.84 -13.33 25.67
CA LYS A 27 -11.86 -13.00 24.66
C LYS A 27 -12.43 -14.26 24.02
N VAL A 28 -12.99 -15.14 24.85
CA VAL A 28 -13.39 -16.51 24.48
C VAL A 28 -14.33 -16.52 23.26
N GLU A 29 -15.12 -15.47 23.06
CA GLU A 29 -16.02 -15.32 21.90
C GLU A 29 -15.31 -15.33 20.53
N LEU A 30 -14.01 -15.00 20.48
CA LEU A 30 -13.23 -14.96 19.24
C LEU A 30 -12.49 -16.26 18.95
N ILE A 31 -12.36 -17.16 19.94
CA ILE A 31 -11.68 -18.45 19.76
C ILE A 31 -12.41 -19.27 18.68
N GLY A 32 -13.75 -19.21 18.67
CA GLY A 32 -14.56 -19.84 17.62
C GLY A 32 -14.22 -19.29 16.24
N ILE A 33 -14.17 -17.95 16.11
CA ILE A 33 -13.85 -17.28 14.84
C ILE A 33 -12.49 -17.71 14.30
N VAL A 34 -11.46 -17.79 15.16
CA VAL A 34 -10.12 -18.15 14.70
C VAL A 34 -9.97 -19.63 14.37
N ARG A 35 -10.60 -20.52 15.15
CA ARG A 35 -10.64 -21.96 14.82
C ARG A 35 -11.30 -22.20 13.46
N ASP A 36 -12.42 -21.54 13.23
CA ASP A 36 -13.19 -21.73 12.00
C ASP A 36 -12.52 -21.08 10.76
N VAL A 37 -11.66 -20.06 10.95
CA VAL A 37 -10.80 -19.52 9.89
C VAL A 37 -9.73 -20.54 9.47
N ASN A 38 -9.22 -21.34 10.41
CA ASN A 38 -8.23 -22.37 10.11
C ASN A 38 -8.82 -23.52 9.26
N ASP A 39 -10.14 -23.75 9.37
CA ASP A 39 -10.86 -24.81 8.64
C ASP A 39 -11.32 -24.41 7.21
N TYR A 40 -10.85 -23.28 6.68
CA TYR A 40 -10.96 -22.79 5.30
C TYR A 40 -12.23 -23.17 4.50
N ASN A 41 -13.40 -23.03 5.10
CA ASN A 41 -14.67 -23.36 4.44
C ASN A 41 -15.33 -22.12 3.81
N LYS A 42 -16.39 -22.28 2.99
CA LYS A 42 -17.13 -21.16 2.34
C LYS A 42 -17.62 -20.06 3.30
N ASN A 43 -17.74 -20.37 4.59
CA ASN A 43 -18.10 -19.41 5.65
C ASN A 43 -16.94 -18.48 6.08
N SER A 44 -15.71 -18.71 5.59
CA SER A 44 -14.51 -17.94 5.94
C SER A 44 -14.66 -16.44 5.65
N SER A 45 -15.33 -16.06 4.56
CA SER A 45 -15.51 -14.64 4.21
C SER A 45 -16.33 -13.84 5.24
N VAL A 46 -17.44 -14.40 5.73
CA VAL A 46 -18.30 -13.77 6.74
C VAL A 46 -17.58 -13.69 8.08
N MET A 47 -16.80 -14.72 8.43
CA MET A 47 -16.04 -14.74 9.67
C MET A 47 -14.88 -13.77 9.66
N LEU A 48 -14.15 -13.70 8.56
CA LEU A 48 -13.05 -12.74 8.40
C LEU A 48 -13.56 -11.30 8.36
N GLN A 49 -14.76 -11.06 7.83
CA GLN A 49 -15.46 -9.78 8.00
C GLN A 49 -15.73 -9.47 9.48
N LYS A 50 -16.33 -10.38 10.24
CA LYS A 50 -16.59 -10.17 11.68
C LYS A 50 -15.30 -9.93 12.47
N LEU A 51 -14.24 -10.66 12.14
CA LEU A 51 -12.93 -10.49 12.76
C LEU A 51 -12.34 -9.12 12.41
N THR A 52 -12.45 -8.69 11.16
CA THR A 52 -12.03 -7.37 10.70
C THR A 52 -12.76 -6.26 11.48
N GLU A 53 -14.10 -6.36 11.57
CA GLU A 53 -14.93 -5.41 12.34
C GLU A 53 -14.58 -5.41 13.83
N TYR A 54 -14.31 -6.57 14.41
CA TYR A 54 -13.88 -6.69 15.80
C TYR A 54 -12.52 -6.03 16.04
N CYS A 55 -11.51 -6.42 15.26
CA CYS A 55 -10.16 -5.86 15.38
C CYS A 55 -10.20 -4.34 15.24
N PHE A 56 -10.96 -3.84 14.27
CA PHE A 56 -11.14 -2.41 14.07
C PHE A 56 -11.75 -1.72 15.30
N LYS A 57 -12.83 -2.26 15.87
CA LYS A 57 -13.46 -1.69 17.07
C LYS A 57 -12.53 -1.68 18.28
N GLU A 58 -11.75 -2.74 18.49
CA GLU A 58 -10.80 -2.78 19.61
C GLU A 58 -9.62 -1.82 19.40
N ILE A 59 -9.09 -1.69 18.17
CA ILE A 59 -8.05 -0.70 17.87
C ILE A 59 -8.56 0.72 18.18
N VAL A 60 -9.78 1.06 17.77
CA VAL A 60 -10.40 2.36 18.08
C VAL A 60 -10.52 2.58 19.59
N LYS A 61 -10.89 1.55 20.36
CA LYS A 61 -10.94 1.65 21.83
C LYS A 61 -9.56 1.92 22.42
N CYS A 62 -8.54 1.18 22.00
CA CYS A 62 -7.16 1.39 22.45
C CYS A 62 -6.68 2.81 22.11
N LEU A 63 -6.98 3.31 20.91
CA LEU A 63 -6.63 4.68 20.50
C LEU A 63 -7.33 5.75 21.34
N ASN A 64 -8.60 5.55 21.67
CA ASN A 64 -9.36 6.49 22.52
C ASN A 64 -8.84 6.57 23.97
N GLN A 65 -8.08 5.56 24.40
CA GLN A 65 -7.43 5.57 25.71
C GLN A 65 -6.06 6.25 25.68
N GLU A 66 -5.55 6.62 24.50
CA GLU A 66 -4.20 7.17 24.28
C GLU A 66 -3.06 6.30 24.85
N GLU A 67 -3.35 5.03 25.14
CA GLU A 67 -2.39 4.10 25.67
C GLU A 67 -1.73 3.31 24.53
N ASN A 68 -0.40 3.26 24.54
CA ASN A 68 0.37 2.34 23.70
C ASN A 68 0.23 0.91 24.26
N ASP A 69 -0.98 0.36 24.16
CA ASP A 69 -1.27 -1.01 24.56
C ASP A 69 -0.58 -1.98 23.59
N PRO A 70 0.29 -2.89 24.07
CA PRO A 70 0.90 -3.95 23.26
C PRO A 70 -0.12 -4.76 22.44
N SER A 71 -1.39 -4.82 22.88
CA SER A 71 -2.50 -5.42 22.13
C SER A 71 -2.68 -4.82 20.73
N MET A 72 -2.40 -3.53 20.57
CA MET A 72 -2.63 -2.81 19.32
C MET A 72 -1.76 -3.39 18.20
N GLU A 73 -0.53 -3.81 18.51
CA GLU A 73 0.35 -4.48 17.56
C GLU A 73 -0.30 -5.77 17.03
N TYR A 74 -0.82 -6.61 17.92
CA TYR A 74 -1.46 -7.88 17.56
C TYR A 74 -2.73 -7.67 16.74
N LEU A 75 -3.58 -6.72 17.17
CA LEU A 75 -4.80 -6.38 16.45
C LEU A 75 -4.51 -5.86 15.04
N MET A 76 -3.48 -5.03 14.89
CA MET A 76 -3.04 -4.51 13.59
C MET A 76 -2.46 -5.61 12.70
N TRP A 77 -1.75 -6.59 13.26
CA TRP A 77 -1.30 -7.77 12.51
C TRP A 77 -2.47 -8.62 12.03
N SER A 78 -3.45 -8.86 12.90
CA SER A 78 -4.66 -9.58 12.52
C SER A 78 -5.40 -8.87 11.39
N LEU A 79 -5.51 -7.53 11.48
CA LEU A 79 -6.13 -6.71 10.45
C LEU A 79 -5.35 -6.73 9.12
N LEU A 80 -4.04 -6.55 9.16
CA LEU A 80 -3.14 -6.65 8.01
C LEU A 80 -3.32 -7.99 7.29
N THR A 81 -3.38 -9.07 8.05
CA THR A 81 -3.50 -10.40 7.48
C THR A 81 -4.85 -10.57 6.80
N ALA A 82 -5.95 -10.20 7.47
CA ALA A 82 -7.29 -10.27 6.90
C ALA A 82 -7.42 -9.46 5.59
N VAL A 83 -6.86 -8.25 5.55
CA VAL A 83 -6.88 -7.36 4.38
C VAL A 83 -5.99 -7.85 3.24
N SER A 84 -4.87 -8.50 3.56
CA SER A 84 -3.94 -9.07 2.58
C SER A 84 -4.55 -10.27 1.87
N SER A 85 -5.27 -11.11 2.61
CA SER A 85 -5.75 -12.40 2.12
C SER A 85 -7.11 -12.32 1.42
N ILE A 86 -7.87 -11.24 1.61
CA ILE A 86 -9.28 -11.17 1.19
C ILE A 86 -9.61 -9.83 0.58
N GLN A 87 -9.95 -9.84 -0.71
CA GLN A 87 -10.42 -8.63 -1.39
C GLN A 87 -11.69 -8.02 -0.76
N VAL A 88 -12.58 -8.85 -0.23
CA VAL A 88 -13.79 -8.40 0.47
C VAL A 88 -13.43 -7.62 1.74
N ALA A 89 -12.48 -8.10 2.55
CA ALA A 89 -12.03 -7.38 3.74
C ALA A 89 -11.44 -6.02 3.34
N ARG A 90 -10.59 -5.97 2.30
CA ARG A 90 -10.06 -4.71 1.77
C ARG A 90 -11.15 -3.72 1.36
N LYS A 91 -12.19 -4.18 0.64
CA LYS A 91 -13.33 -3.35 0.25
C LYS A 91 -14.14 -2.87 1.46
N LEU A 92 -14.29 -3.71 2.48
CA LEU A 92 -14.97 -3.35 3.71
C LEU A 92 -14.22 -2.24 4.44
N MET A 93 -12.90 -2.37 4.57
CA MET A 93 -12.06 -1.33 5.19
C MET A 93 -12.20 0.00 4.48
N TRP A 94 -12.31 -0.01 3.15
CA TRP A 94 -12.49 1.21 2.38
C TRP A 94 -13.89 1.82 2.47
N LYS A 95 -14.92 0.99 2.72
CA LYS A 95 -16.29 1.46 2.94
C LYS A 95 -16.40 2.23 4.27
N GLU A 96 -15.65 1.80 5.27
CA GLU A 96 -15.51 2.48 6.55
C GLU A 96 -14.57 3.68 6.37
N SER A 97 -15.11 4.89 6.19
CA SER A 97 -14.32 6.13 6.05
C SER A 97 -13.40 6.44 7.24
N THR A 98 -13.47 5.63 8.29
CA THR A 98 -12.78 5.75 9.57
C THR A 98 -11.44 5.02 9.61
N ILE A 99 -11.12 4.13 8.64
CA ILE A 99 -9.85 3.39 8.70
C ILE A 99 -8.63 4.30 8.57
N LEU A 100 -8.64 5.29 7.69
CA LEU A 100 -7.47 6.17 7.50
C LEU A 100 -7.16 7.00 8.76
N PRO A 101 -8.14 7.65 9.43
CA PRO A 101 -7.92 8.25 10.74
C PRO A 101 -7.34 7.28 11.77
N VAL A 102 -7.84 6.04 11.82
CA VAL A 102 -7.33 5.02 12.75
C VAL A 102 -5.87 4.68 12.47
N LEU A 103 -5.52 4.42 11.21
CA LEU A 103 -4.13 4.15 10.82
C LEU A 103 -3.21 5.34 11.11
N TYR A 104 -3.69 6.56 10.88
CA TYR A 104 -2.94 7.77 11.15
C TYR A 104 -2.63 7.89 12.64
N LEU A 105 -3.65 7.77 13.49
CA LEU A 105 -3.49 7.86 14.94
C LEU A 105 -2.63 6.72 15.49
N SER A 106 -2.82 5.48 15.01
CA SER A 106 -1.95 4.36 15.37
C SER A 106 -0.49 4.62 14.99
N LEU A 107 -0.23 5.13 13.78
CA LEU A 107 1.13 5.43 13.34
C LEU A 107 1.74 6.58 14.14
N LYS A 108 0.94 7.60 14.46
CA LYS A 108 1.37 8.76 15.25
C LYS A 108 1.76 8.33 16.66
N LEU A 109 0.88 7.59 17.35
CA LEU A 109 1.14 7.03 18.67
C LEU A 109 2.38 6.13 18.66
N ALA A 110 2.51 5.28 17.62
CA ALA A 110 3.67 4.42 17.47
C ALA A 110 4.98 5.20 17.28
N ASN A 111 4.92 6.34 16.58
CA ASN A 111 6.07 7.22 16.41
C ASN A 111 6.46 7.94 17.70
N GLU A 112 5.49 8.52 18.41
CA GLU A 112 5.70 9.23 19.67
C GLU A 112 6.26 8.30 20.76
N SER A 113 5.77 7.05 20.81
CA SER A 113 6.22 6.03 21.76
C SER A 113 7.45 5.24 21.30
N LYS A 114 7.99 5.53 20.10
CA LYS A 114 9.05 4.73 19.45
C LYS A 114 8.72 3.22 19.35
N ASN A 115 7.44 2.86 19.25
CA ASN A 115 6.99 1.48 19.09
C ASN A 115 7.19 1.00 17.64
N ARG A 116 8.40 0.51 17.36
CA ARG A 116 8.84 0.10 16.01
C ARG A 116 8.00 -1.01 15.39
N LYS A 117 7.51 -1.95 16.21
CA LYS A 117 6.69 -3.05 15.72
C LYS A 117 5.32 -2.54 15.27
N LEU A 118 4.71 -1.65 16.07
CA LEU A 118 3.46 -0.99 15.70
C LEU A 118 3.64 -0.08 14.47
N GLN A 119 4.74 0.66 14.36
CA GLN A 119 5.06 1.43 13.15
C GLN A 119 5.09 0.52 11.92
N LYS A 120 5.88 -0.56 11.96
CA LYS A 120 6.04 -1.53 10.85
C LYS A 120 4.72 -2.15 10.41
N VAL A 121 3.89 -2.63 11.34
CA VAL A 121 2.61 -3.27 10.98
C VAL A 121 1.62 -2.23 10.43
N THR A 122 1.61 -1.02 10.98
CA THR A 122 0.72 0.06 10.53
C THR A 122 1.07 0.54 9.12
N THR A 123 2.35 0.76 8.82
CA THR A 123 2.82 1.12 7.48
C THR A 123 2.61 -0.01 6.47
N SER A 124 2.77 -1.27 6.89
CA SER A 124 2.49 -2.43 6.04
C SER A 124 1.00 -2.55 5.71
N LEU A 125 0.13 -2.30 6.69
CA LEU A 125 -1.33 -2.28 6.50
C LEU A 125 -1.74 -1.13 5.58
N LEU A 126 -1.19 0.08 5.79
CA LEU A 126 -1.42 1.22 4.92
C LEU A 126 -1.01 0.92 3.47
N SER A 127 0.19 0.38 3.25
CA SER A 127 0.65 -0.03 1.92
C SER A 127 -0.30 -1.04 1.27
N THR A 128 -0.71 -2.06 2.01
CA THR A 128 -1.63 -3.10 1.51
C THR A 128 -2.98 -2.53 1.10
N LEU A 129 -3.50 -1.58 1.88
CA LEU A 129 -4.76 -0.90 1.57
C LEU A 129 -4.62 -0.04 0.31
N LEU A 130 -3.54 0.75 0.22
CA LEU A 130 -3.25 1.64 -0.91
C LEU A 130 -3.21 0.90 -2.26
N ILE A 131 -2.82 -0.37 -2.27
CA ILE A 131 -2.88 -1.22 -3.45
C ILE A 131 -4.35 -1.40 -3.89
N GLY A 132 -4.72 -0.71 -4.96
CA GLY A 132 -6.07 -0.73 -5.52
C GLY A 132 -7.03 0.26 -4.85
N ALA A 133 -6.52 1.22 -4.08
CA ALA A 133 -7.33 2.31 -3.55
C ALA A 133 -7.84 3.22 -4.69
N GLY A 134 -9.06 3.74 -4.53
CA GLY A 134 -9.58 4.81 -5.40
C GLY A 134 -8.86 6.14 -5.16
N LEU A 135 -8.86 7.03 -6.16
CA LEU A 135 -8.19 8.33 -6.10
C LEU A 135 -8.61 9.19 -4.90
N SER A 136 -9.89 9.14 -4.51
CA SER A 136 -10.43 9.90 -3.38
C SER A 136 -9.78 9.59 -2.03
N TYR A 137 -9.18 8.39 -1.86
CA TYR A 137 -8.50 8.05 -0.61
C TYR A 137 -7.14 8.74 -0.50
N PHE A 138 -6.46 9.01 -1.62
CA PHE A 138 -5.19 9.70 -1.59
C PHE A 138 -5.34 11.16 -1.16
N ASP A 139 -6.46 11.81 -1.52
CA ASP A 139 -6.76 13.17 -1.06
C ASP A 139 -6.95 13.21 0.46
N VAL A 140 -7.70 12.25 1.02
CA VAL A 140 -7.85 12.12 2.49
C VAL A 140 -6.51 11.87 3.17
N ILE A 141 -5.64 11.05 2.57
CA ILE A 141 -4.29 10.79 3.11
C ILE A 141 -3.44 12.06 3.11
N ALA A 142 -3.51 12.85 2.05
CA ALA A 142 -2.82 14.13 1.95
C ALA A 142 -3.31 15.12 3.03
N GLU A 143 -4.61 15.13 3.34
CA GLU A 143 -5.20 16.00 4.37
C GLU A 143 -4.84 15.56 5.79
N LEU A 144 -4.82 14.25 6.06
CA LEU A 144 -4.49 13.70 7.39
C LEU A 144 -3.03 13.92 7.79
N GLY A 145 -2.13 14.24 6.84
CA GLY A 145 -0.72 14.50 7.13
C GLY A 145 0.13 13.24 7.27
N PHE A 146 -0.26 12.12 6.64
CA PHE A 146 0.53 10.89 6.62
C PHE A 146 1.94 11.10 6.07
N ILE A 147 2.09 11.91 5.02
CA ILE A 147 3.40 12.10 4.36
C ILE A 147 4.42 12.72 5.31
N LYS A 148 3.99 13.73 6.09
CA LYS A 148 4.82 14.31 7.13
C LYS A 148 5.24 13.27 8.16
N LEU A 149 4.27 12.48 8.65
CA LEU A 149 4.54 11.45 9.65
C LEU A 149 5.49 10.35 9.14
N LEU A 150 5.32 9.91 7.89
CA LEU A 150 6.23 8.94 7.25
C LEU A 150 7.63 9.52 7.05
N ASN A 151 7.73 10.80 6.70
CA ASN A 151 9.01 11.50 6.60
C ASN A 151 9.70 11.63 7.96
N ASP A 152 8.97 11.95 9.02
CA ASP A 152 9.48 12.01 10.40
C ASP A 152 10.04 10.64 10.82
N ILE A 153 9.34 9.56 10.46
CA ILE A 153 9.78 8.19 10.73
C ILE A 153 11.10 7.87 10.00
N ILE A 154 11.23 8.20 8.70
CA ILE A 154 12.47 7.97 7.93
C ILE A 154 13.61 8.87 8.41
N SER A 155 13.30 10.09 8.83
CA SER A 155 14.32 11.06 9.26
C SER A 155 14.83 10.80 10.68
N GLY A 156 14.25 9.85 11.41
CA GLY A 156 14.65 9.50 12.76
C GLY A 156 15.99 8.76 12.83
N ASN A 157 16.79 9.06 13.85
CA ASN A 157 18.13 8.47 14.06
C ASN A 157 18.11 6.96 14.40
N GLU A 158 16.96 6.39 14.70
CA GLU A 158 16.78 5.04 15.27
C GLU A 158 16.04 4.09 14.32
N PHE A 159 16.43 4.14 13.04
CA PHE A 159 15.72 3.47 11.98
C PHE A 159 16.15 2.01 11.79
N HIS A 160 15.26 1.16 11.25
CA HIS A 160 15.52 -0.27 11.03
C HIS A 160 15.14 -0.69 9.61
N GLU A 161 15.96 -1.55 8.98
CA GLU A 161 15.83 -1.95 7.57
C GLU A 161 14.42 -2.46 7.22
N ASP A 162 13.86 -3.32 8.06
CA ASP A 162 12.52 -3.88 7.90
C ASP A 162 11.40 -2.84 7.81
N MET A 163 11.54 -1.73 8.55
CA MET A 163 10.56 -0.65 8.52
C MET A 163 10.72 0.15 7.23
N PHE A 164 11.95 0.29 6.72
CA PHE A 164 12.28 0.99 5.48
C PHE A 164 11.40 0.57 4.32
N LYS A 165 11.37 -0.74 4.05
CA LYS A 165 10.68 -1.30 2.89
C LYS A 165 9.19 -0.95 2.94
N SER A 166 8.58 -1.03 4.13
CA SER A 166 7.17 -0.67 4.32
C SER A 166 6.90 0.82 4.12
N VAL A 167 7.79 1.70 4.62
CA VAL A 167 7.60 3.15 4.49
C VAL A 167 7.85 3.61 3.06
N ILE A 168 8.89 3.12 2.39
CA ILE A 168 9.14 3.39 0.97
C ILE A 168 7.93 2.95 0.14
N CYS A 169 7.43 1.74 0.38
CA CYS A 169 6.27 1.23 -0.36
C CYS A 169 5.06 2.18 -0.21
N CYS A 170 4.78 2.65 1.01
CA CYS A 170 3.77 3.70 1.22
C CYS A 170 4.07 4.95 0.39
N LEU A 171 5.27 5.53 0.52
CA LEU A 171 5.61 6.79 -0.14
C LEU A 171 5.56 6.69 -1.67
N SER A 172 5.99 5.57 -2.26
CA SER A 172 5.89 5.32 -3.69
C SER A 172 4.43 5.26 -4.14
N LEU A 173 3.60 4.48 -3.45
CA LEU A 173 2.17 4.39 -3.76
C LEU A 173 1.48 5.76 -3.64
N LEU A 174 1.84 6.57 -2.65
CA LEU A 174 1.30 7.92 -2.47
C LEU A 174 1.76 8.89 -3.57
N CYS A 175 3.03 8.81 -3.98
CA CYS A 175 3.58 9.61 -5.07
C CYS A 175 2.84 9.34 -6.39
N ASP A 176 2.56 8.06 -6.68
CA ASP A 176 1.85 7.64 -7.89
C ASP A 176 0.35 7.94 -7.84
N GLY A 177 -0.26 7.83 -6.66
CA GLY A 177 -1.71 7.86 -6.50
C GLY A 177 -2.34 9.25 -6.50
N SER A 178 -1.58 10.30 -6.16
CA SER A 178 -2.12 11.67 -6.14
C SER A 178 -1.05 12.75 -6.36
N LEU A 179 -1.40 13.76 -7.17
CA LEU A 179 -0.58 14.95 -7.38
C LEU A 179 -0.42 15.77 -6.09
N ALA A 180 -1.42 15.79 -5.22
CA ALA A 180 -1.34 16.47 -3.94
C ALA A 180 -0.31 15.78 -3.02
N CYS A 181 -0.34 14.45 -2.97
CA CYS A 181 0.67 13.66 -2.26
C CYS A 181 2.07 13.90 -2.83
N LYS A 182 2.23 13.84 -4.16
CA LYS A 182 3.50 14.14 -4.83
C LYS A 182 4.04 15.53 -4.47
N LYS A 183 3.19 16.55 -4.48
CA LYS A 183 3.57 17.90 -4.08
C LYS A 183 4.08 17.93 -2.62
N GLN A 184 3.35 17.30 -1.69
CA GLN A 184 3.77 17.26 -0.28
C GLN A 184 5.11 16.53 -0.09
N LEU A 185 5.36 15.44 -0.82
CA LEU A 185 6.64 14.73 -0.80
C LEU A 185 7.80 15.66 -1.18
N ASN A 186 7.58 16.50 -2.19
CA ASN A 186 8.58 17.47 -2.67
C ASN A 186 8.77 18.62 -1.67
N ASP A 187 7.67 19.18 -1.17
CA ASP A 187 7.70 20.27 -0.19
C ASP A 187 8.43 19.86 1.11
N LEU A 188 8.26 18.60 1.52
CA LEU A 188 8.92 18.02 2.70
C LEU A 188 10.33 17.48 2.43
N LYS A 189 10.80 17.55 1.18
CA LYS A 189 12.10 17.01 0.75
C LYS A 189 12.33 15.56 1.17
N VAL A 190 11.29 14.73 1.05
CA VAL A 190 11.36 13.33 1.49
C VAL A 190 12.49 12.57 0.80
N ALA A 191 12.80 12.91 -0.45
CA ALA A 191 13.92 12.35 -1.19
C ALA A 191 15.27 12.57 -0.49
N ASP A 192 15.51 13.75 0.11
CA ASP A 192 16.75 14.03 0.86
C ASP A 192 16.85 13.13 2.10
N SER A 193 15.74 12.96 2.82
CA SER A 193 15.67 12.06 3.98
C SER A 193 15.97 10.61 3.59
N MET A 194 15.43 10.16 2.45
CA MET A 194 15.66 8.82 1.92
C MET A 194 17.11 8.60 1.47
N LEU A 195 17.73 9.58 0.83
CA LEU A 195 19.12 9.50 0.39
C LEU A 195 20.08 9.39 1.58
N LYS A 196 19.91 10.26 2.58
CA LYS A 196 20.67 10.17 3.84
C LYS A 196 20.53 8.80 4.50
N MET A 197 19.33 8.23 4.46
CA MET A 197 19.08 6.89 4.99
C MET A 197 19.79 5.79 4.20
N GLY A 198 19.82 5.89 2.88
CA GLY A 198 20.56 4.96 2.00
C GLY A 198 22.08 5.02 2.18
N GLU A 199 22.63 6.13 2.67
CA GLU A 199 24.06 6.24 3.03
C GLU A 199 24.40 5.47 4.32
N ILE A 200 23.48 5.46 5.30
CA ILE A 200 23.67 4.79 6.60
C ILE A 200 23.44 3.28 6.48
N HIS A 201 22.41 2.90 5.73
CA HIS A 201 22.08 1.51 5.46
C HIS A 201 22.27 1.28 3.96
N PRO A 202 23.34 0.59 3.53
CA PRO A 202 23.58 0.25 2.13
C PRO A 202 22.50 -0.73 1.66
N LEU A 203 21.33 -0.17 1.37
CA LEU A 203 20.23 -0.85 0.73
C LEU A 203 20.56 -0.89 -0.75
N HIS A 204 20.65 -2.09 -1.29
CA HIS A 204 21.00 -2.33 -2.68
C HIS A 204 19.87 -2.01 -3.68
N ASP A 205 18.84 -1.24 -3.30
CA ASP A 205 17.56 -1.30 -4.01
C ASP A 205 17.31 -0.17 -5.01
N GLU A 206 17.01 -0.63 -6.24
CA GLU A 206 16.43 0.09 -7.37
C GLU A 206 15.20 0.93 -6.97
N ASP A 207 14.47 0.51 -5.93
CA ASP A 207 13.28 1.17 -5.38
C ASP A 207 13.56 2.56 -4.79
N LEU A 208 14.73 2.76 -4.15
CA LEU A 208 15.14 4.07 -3.62
C LEU A 208 15.38 5.07 -4.74
N LEU A 209 16.07 4.63 -5.78
CA LEU A 209 16.39 5.43 -6.96
C LEU A 209 15.12 5.77 -7.75
N ASN A 210 14.20 4.81 -7.88
CA ASN A 210 12.92 5.02 -8.54
C ASN A 210 12.08 6.08 -7.79
N LEU A 211 11.94 5.98 -6.48
CA LEU A 211 11.16 6.95 -5.71
C LEU A 211 11.81 8.35 -5.67
N ALA A 212 13.14 8.41 -5.55
CA ALA A 212 13.86 9.67 -5.65
C ALA A 212 13.69 10.29 -7.05
N ALA A 213 13.76 9.49 -8.12
CA ALA A 213 13.52 9.97 -9.48
C ALA A 213 12.08 10.45 -9.71
N MET A 214 11.10 9.87 -9.00
CA MET A 214 9.68 10.26 -9.11
C MET A 214 9.33 11.54 -8.36
N THR A 215 10.06 11.87 -7.31
CA THR A 215 9.88 13.06 -6.48
C THR A 215 10.61 14.27 -7.08
N TYR A 216 11.82 14.08 -7.59
CA TYR A 216 12.54 15.12 -8.33
C TYR A 216 11.94 15.38 -9.73
N ASP A 217 11.93 16.64 -10.18
CA ASP A 217 11.70 16.96 -11.60
C ASP A 217 12.79 16.32 -12.47
N ASP A 218 12.44 15.90 -13.70
CA ASP A 218 13.24 15.05 -14.62
C ASP A 218 14.76 15.36 -14.66
N LEU A 219 15.14 16.64 -14.58
CA LEU A 219 16.54 17.08 -14.62
C LEU A 219 17.36 16.72 -13.35
N SER A 220 16.71 16.67 -12.19
CA SER A 220 17.38 16.42 -10.91
C SER A 220 17.51 14.92 -10.63
N ALA A 221 16.55 14.12 -11.10
CA ALA A 221 16.64 12.65 -11.17
C ALA A 221 17.85 12.18 -12.00
N LEU A 222 18.16 12.87 -13.09
CA LEU A 222 19.28 12.55 -13.98
C LEU A 222 20.65 12.80 -13.34
N LYS A 223 20.77 13.80 -12.45
CA LYS A 223 22.00 14.05 -11.68
C LYS A 223 22.22 12.98 -10.61
N LEU A 224 21.14 12.54 -9.96
CA LEU A 224 21.18 11.49 -8.94
C LEU A 224 21.58 10.12 -9.53
N SER A 225 21.11 9.83 -10.76
CA SER A 225 21.49 8.63 -11.52
C SER A 225 22.95 8.59 -11.98
N HIS A 226 23.66 9.73 -11.99
CA HIS A 226 25.07 9.80 -12.38
C HIS A 226 26.02 9.56 -11.20
N SER A 227 25.60 9.85 -9.97
CA SER A 227 26.37 9.63 -8.74
C SER A 227 26.34 8.16 -8.25
N ILE A 228 25.34 7.38 -8.65
CA ILE A 228 25.17 5.98 -8.24
C ILE A 228 25.04 5.15 -9.52
N GLY A 229 26.01 4.26 -9.76
CA GLY A 229 26.32 3.64 -11.04
C GLY A 229 25.14 3.16 -11.90
N ARG A 230 25.23 3.46 -13.20
CA ARG A 230 24.31 3.09 -14.30
C ARG A 230 23.69 1.71 -14.14
N ASN A 231 22.36 1.62 -14.16
CA ASN A 231 21.66 0.34 -14.17
C ASN A 231 20.97 0.04 -15.51
N LYS A 232 21.34 -1.10 -16.12
CA LYS A 232 20.80 -1.68 -17.37
C LYS A 232 19.53 -2.52 -17.14
N PHE A 233 18.93 -2.47 -15.94
CA PHE A 233 17.99 -3.50 -15.46
C PHE A 233 16.49 -3.12 -15.50
N LEU A 234 16.15 -1.84 -15.72
CA LEU A 234 14.77 -1.32 -15.84
C LEU A 234 13.91 -1.94 -16.98
N LYS A 235 14.42 -2.93 -17.72
CA LYS A 235 13.62 -3.71 -18.67
C LYS A 235 13.11 -5.05 -18.14
N SER A 236 13.58 -5.55 -16.99
CA SER A 236 13.30 -6.94 -16.58
C SER A 236 12.54 -7.15 -15.27
N GLN A 237 12.38 -6.14 -14.41
CA GLN A 237 11.84 -6.38 -13.05
C GLN A 237 10.53 -5.64 -12.73
N VAL A 238 10.14 -4.62 -13.51
CA VAL A 238 8.73 -4.20 -13.63
C VAL A 238 8.08 -5.07 -14.69
N SER A 239 7.89 -6.35 -14.36
CA SER A 239 6.81 -7.12 -14.97
C SER A 239 5.52 -6.53 -14.42
N ASP A 240 5.16 -5.35 -14.92
CA ASP A 240 3.76 -4.98 -15.05
C ASP A 240 3.09 -6.21 -15.66
N ARG A 241 2.21 -6.88 -14.91
CA ARG A 241 1.11 -7.52 -15.60
C ARG A 241 0.24 -6.38 -16.09
N VAL A 242 0.69 -5.72 -17.17
CA VAL A 242 -0.07 -4.73 -17.91
C VAL A 242 -1.38 -5.43 -18.22
N VAL A 243 -2.46 -5.00 -17.58
CA VAL A 243 -3.77 -5.61 -17.80
C VAL A 243 -4.58 -4.78 -18.77
N CYS A 244 -5.48 -5.43 -19.49
CA CYS A 244 -6.33 -4.74 -20.45
C CYS A 244 -7.15 -3.68 -19.72
N SER A 245 -7.08 -2.42 -20.16
CA SER A 245 -7.79 -1.31 -19.52
C SER A 245 -9.31 -1.39 -19.64
N ASN A 246 -9.84 -2.34 -20.43
CA ASN A 246 -11.26 -2.67 -20.36
C ASN A 246 -11.54 -3.40 -19.04
N SER A 247 -12.28 -2.75 -18.15
CA SER A 247 -12.64 -3.25 -16.80
C SER A 247 -13.41 -4.57 -16.81
N LYS A 248 -14.04 -4.95 -17.94
CA LYS A 248 -14.71 -6.25 -18.11
C LYS A 248 -13.77 -7.37 -18.59
N CYS A 249 -12.53 -7.03 -18.98
CA CYS A 249 -11.57 -7.97 -19.54
C CYS A 249 -10.45 -8.28 -18.55
N LEU A 250 -9.70 -7.25 -18.12
CA LEU A 250 -8.57 -7.34 -17.19
C LEU A 250 -7.53 -8.44 -17.52
N LYS A 251 -7.49 -8.92 -18.76
CA LYS A 251 -6.50 -9.93 -19.19
C LYS A 251 -5.10 -9.39 -19.00
N PRO A 252 -4.18 -10.15 -18.38
CA PRO A 252 -2.78 -9.77 -18.29
C PRO A 252 -2.12 -9.84 -19.65
N GLN A 253 -1.16 -8.96 -19.89
CA GLN A 253 -0.32 -8.99 -21.07
C GLN A 253 0.61 -10.20 -20.97
N SER A 254 0.40 -11.15 -21.88
CA SER A 254 1.30 -12.27 -22.14
C SER A 254 2.30 -11.87 -23.24
N ASP A 255 2.84 -12.84 -24.00
CA ASP A 255 3.75 -12.60 -25.13
C ASP A 255 3.18 -11.68 -26.23
N VAL A 256 1.85 -11.47 -26.24
CA VAL A 256 1.17 -10.60 -27.20
C VAL A 256 1.17 -9.15 -26.70
N LYS A 257 1.84 -8.26 -27.45
CA LYS A 257 1.86 -6.82 -27.16
C LYS A 257 0.45 -6.21 -27.20
N PHE A 258 0.10 -5.49 -26.14
CA PHE A 258 -1.14 -4.73 -26.12
C PHE A 258 -1.09 -3.52 -27.06
N LYS A 259 -2.26 -3.15 -27.57
CA LYS A 259 -2.45 -2.01 -28.45
C LYS A 259 -2.74 -0.77 -27.62
N LYS A 260 -1.98 0.29 -27.84
CA LYS A 260 -2.24 1.61 -27.24
C LYS A 260 -3.44 2.27 -27.93
N CYS A 261 -4.23 3.03 -27.16
CA CYS A 261 -5.24 3.91 -27.73
C CYS A 261 -4.59 4.85 -28.76
N SER A 262 -5.17 4.93 -29.97
CA SER A 262 -4.60 5.74 -31.05
C SER A 262 -4.57 7.24 -30.73
N ARG A 263 -5.48 7.72 -29.86
CA ARG A 263 -5.60 9.13 -29.47
C ARG A 263 -4.71 9.50 -28.29
N CYS A 264 -4.94 8.92 -27.10
CA CYS A 264 -4.18 9.30 -25.91
C CYS A 264 -2.83 8.60 -25.76
N LYS A 265 -2.60 7.46 -26.44
CA LYS A 265 -1.41 6.61 -26.29
C LYS A 265 -1.12 6.06 -24.87
N VAL A 266 -1.94 6.43 -23.87
CA VAL A 266 -1.81 6.02 -22.47
C VAL A 266 -2.50 4.67 -22.21
N THR A 267 -3.76 4.52 -22.65
CA THR A 267 -4.60 3.35 -22.32
C THR A 267 -4.25 2.13 -23.20
N LEU A 268 -4.25 0.92 -22.63
CA LEU A 268 -3.74 -0.31 -23.26
C LEU A 268 -4.83 -1.38 -23.41
N TYR A 269 -4.89 -2.05 -24.56
CA TYR A 269 -5.91 -3.04 -24.87
C TYR A 269 -5.31 -4.32 -25.45
N CYS A 270 -5.80 -5.47 -24.98
CA CYS A 270 -5.43 -6.75 -25.58
C CYS A 270 -6.01 -6.92 -27.00
N SER A 271 -7.07 -6.20 -27.35
CA SER A 271 -7.73 -6.29 -28.65
C SER A 271 -8.51 -5.03 -29.02
N LYS A 272 -8.87 -4.89 -30.31
CA LYS A 272 -9.66 -3.75 -30.81
C LYS A 272 -11.07 -3.77 -30.22
N GLU A 273 -11.62 -4.95 -29.97
CA GLU A 273 -12.93 -5.17 -29.37
C GLU A 273 -12.94 -4.64 -27.95
N CYS A 274 -11.90 -4.91 -27.15
CA CYS A 274 -11.76 -4.36 -25.80
C CYS A 274 -11.66 -2.83 -25.81
N GLN A 275 -10.96 -2.25 -26.79
CA GLN A 275 -10.93 -0.80 -26.97
C GLN A 275 -12.33 -0.24 -27.26
N VAL A 276 -13.10 -0.85 -28.17
CA VAL A 276 -14.45 -0.39 -28.53
C VAL A 276 -15.42 -0.49 -27.34
N VAL A 277 -15.36 -1.58 -26.56
CA VAL A 277 -16.17 -1.75 -25.36
C VAL A 277 -15.81 -0.72 -24.30
N HIS A 278 -14.52 -0.53 -24.02
CA HIS A 278 -14.08 0.49 -23.06
C HIS A 278 -14.41 1.91 -23.52
N TRP A 279 -14.35 2.17 -24.84
CA TRP A 279 -14.72 3.45 -25.44
C TRP A 279 -16.21 3.77 -25.25
N LYS A 280 -17.09 2.84 -25.67
CA LYS A 280 -18.54 3.05 -25.68
C LYS A 280 -19.18 2.87 -24.31
N GLN A 281 -18.85 1.77 -23.62
CA GLN A 281 -19.50 1.36 -22.37
C GLN A 281 -18.69 1.77 -21.15
N GLY A 282 -17.36 1.72 -21.23
CA GLY A 282 -16.46 2.00 -20.11
C GLY A 282 -16.14 3.48 -19.91
N GLY A 283 -16.67 4.37 -20.76
CA GLY A 283 -16.54 5.82 -20.57
C GLY A 283 -15.19 6.42 -20.98
N HIS A 284 -14.25 5.65 -21.57
CA HIS A 284 -12.95 6.17 -21.96
C HIS A 284 -13.04 7.39 -22.90
N HIS A 285 -14.07 7.46 -23.75
CA HIS A 285 -14.30 8.60 -24.64
C HIS A 285 -14.39 9.96 -23.89
N LYS A 286 -14.84 9.97 -22.62
CA LYS A 286 -14.96 11.18 -21.81
C LYS A 286 -13.62 11.66 -21.25
N GLN A 287 -12.66 10.75 -21.10
CA GLN A 287 -11.37 11.00 -20.45
C GLN A 287 -10.19 10.96 -21.44
N CYS A 288 -10.44 10.62 -22.70
CA CYS A 288 -9.39 10.45 -23.70
C CYS A 288 -8.87 11.81 -24.23
N GLN A 289 -7.72 12.24 -23.73
CA GLN A 289 -7.03 13.47 -24.16
C GLN A 289 -5.76 13.13 -24.96
N GLN A 290 -5.39 13.95 -25.94
CA GLN A 290 -4.13 13.78 -26.65
C GLN A 290 -2.95 14.11 -25.71
N PRO A 291 -1.81 13.42 -25.85
CA PRO A 291 -0.61 13.80 -25.12
C PRO A 291 -0.24 15.24 -25.47
N ILE A 292 0.03 16.07 -24.46
CA ILE A 292 0.62 17.39 -24.69
C ILE A 292 2.04 17.13 -25.19
N VAL A 293 2.26 17.31 -26.48
CA VAL A 293 3.60 17.29 -27.06
C VAL A 293 4.12 18.71 -26.93
N SER A 294 4.88 19.00 -25.88
CA SER A 294 5.65 20.24 -25.78
C SER A 294 6.66 20.26 -26.93
N GLN A 295 6.59 21.28 -27.79
CA GLN A 295 7.60 21.55 -28.82
C GLN A 295 8.85 22.17 -28.20
#